data_AF-A0ABD0P308-F1
#
_entry.id   AF-A0ABD0P308-F1
#
_cell.length_a   1.000
_cell.length_b   1.000
_cell.length_c   1.000
_cell.angle_alpha   90.00
_cell.angle_beta   90.00
_cell.angle_gamma   90.00
#
_symmetry.space_group_name_H-M   'P 1'
#
loop_
_entity.id
_entity.type
_entity.pdbx_description
1 polymer ?
#
loop_
_entity_poly.entity_id
_entity_poly.type
_entity_poly.pdbx_seq_one_letter_code
_entity_poly.pdbx_strand_id
1 'polypeptide(L)'
;CNLAPVEEYASDVGLRTSLVTMNPSVVQRAFQDLNSEELQSLSGSVLWIPAFMAKGGEERVEWAIRLILLHTVNVRTAFPSLRLLHAVRG
;
A
#
# COMPACT_ATOMS: atom_id res chain seq x y z
N CYS A 1 -2.94 -2.54 8.26
CA CYS A 1 -1.98 -3.26 7.39
C CYS A 1 -2.70 -3.72 6.11
N ASN A 2 -1.99 -3.87 4.99
CA ASN A 2 -2.54 -4.29 3.69
C ASN A 2 -3.77 -3.49 3.24
N LEU A 3 -3.68 -2.16 3.33
CA LEU A 3 -4.78 -1.24 2.99
C LEU A 3 -6.11 -1.57 3.70
N ALA A 4 -6.05 -1.95 4.98
CA ALA A 4 -7.26 -2.17 5.77
C ALA A 4 -8.11 -0.89 5.86
N PRO A 5 -9.45 -0.98 5.70
CA PRO A 5 -10.34 0.16 5.85
C PRO A 5 -10.36 0.65 7.31
N VAL A 6 -10.44 1.96 7.50
CA VAL A 6 -10.43 2.58 8.84
C VAL A 6 -11.65 3.44 9.11
N GLU A 7 -12.25 4.07 8.09
CA GLU A 7 -13.44 4.92 8.26
C GLU A 7 -14.61 4.18 8.92
N GLU A 8 -14.92 2.96 8.47
CA GLU A 8 -16.02 2.13 9.00
C GLU A 8 -15.78 1.66 10.44
N TYR A 9 -14.52 1.62 10.88
CA TYR A 9 -14.09 1.06 12.16
C TYR A 9 -13.42 2.11 13.06
N ALA A 10 -13.67 3.39 12.80
CA ALA A 10 -12.97 4.50 13.43
C ALA A 10 -13.01 4.47 14.96
N SER A 11 -14.10 3.96 15.56
CA SER A 11 -14.23 3.81 17.02
C SER A 11 -13.25 2.79 17.60
N ASP A 12 -12.89 1.78 16.82
CA ASP A 12 -12.18 0.59 17.30
C ASP A 12 -10.69 0.65 16.93
N VAL A 13 -10.37 1.21 15.74
CA VAL A 13 -9.00 1.22 15.19
C VAL A 13 -8.43 2.63 14.99
N GLY A 14 -9.25 3.68 15.15
CA GLY A 14 -8.88 5.06 14.90
C GLY A 14 -8.80 5.42 13.41
N LEU A 15 -8.62 6.72 13.12
CA LEU A 15 -8.58 7.25 11.75
C LEU A 15 -7.17 7.55 11.22
N ARG A 16 -6.18 7.68 12.12
CA ARG A 16 -4.85 8.16 11.72
C ARG A 16 -4.04 7.03 11.11
N THR A 17 -3.77 7.15 9.82
CA THR A 17 -2.77 6.35 9.11
C THR A 17 -1.52 7.20 8.86
N SER A 18 -0.33 6.64 9.10
CA SER A 18 0.96 7.30 8.78
C SER A 18 1.89 6.39 8.00
N LEU A 19 1.74 5.07 8.19
CA LEU A 19 2.39 4.02 7.43
C LEU A 19 1.34 2.93 7.18
N VAL A 20 1.20 2.50 5.93
CA VAL A 20 0.36 1.35 5.58
C VAL A 20 1.14 0.43 4.66
N THR A 21 1.03 -0.87 4.91
CA THR A 21 1.63 -1.89 4.06
C THR A 21 0.68 -2.19 2.91
N MET A 22 1.20 -2.59 1.74
CA MET A 22 0.41 -3.04 0.61
C MET A 22 1.17 -4.10 -0.19
N ASN A 23 0.80 -5.36 0.01
CA ASN A 23 1.30 -6.43 -0.86
C ASN A 23 0.82 -6.18 -2.31
N PRO A 24 1.69 -6.29 -3.33
CA PRO A 24 1.31 -6.13 -4.73
C PRO A 24 0.10 -6.97 -5.18
N SER A 25 -0.15 -8.14 -4.59
CA SER A 25 -1.33 -8.95 -4.90
C SER A 25 -2.66 -8.29 -4.51
N VAL A 26 -2.63 -7.37 -3.55
CA VAL A 26 -3.81 -6.63 -3.07
C VAL A 26 -4.14 -5.48 -4.02
N VAL A 27 -3.18 -4.99 -4.80
CA VAL A 27 -3.34 -3.79 -5.64
C VAL A 27 -4.48 -3.96 -6.63
N GLN A 28 -4.59 -5.13 -7.29
CA GLN A 28 -5.62 -5.33 -8.32
C GLN A 28 -7.03 -5.23 -7.75
N ARG A 29 -7.24 -5.85 -6.58
CA ARG A 29 -8.51 -5.77 -5.86
C ARG A 29 -8.73 -4.39 -5.25
N ALA A 30 -7.75 -3.90 -4.51
CA ALA A 30 -7.82 -2.63 -3.83
C ALA A 30 -8.04 -1.51 -4.84
N PHE A 31 -7.23 -1.32 -5.88
CA PHE A 31 -7.43 -0.19 -6.80
C PHE A 31 -8.56 -0.35 -7.82
N GLN A 32 -9.11 -1.55 -8.02
CA GLN A 32 -10.36 -1.69 -8.78
C GLN A 32 -11.58 -1.26 -7.94
N ASP A 33 -11.53 -1.49 -6.63
CA ASP A 33 -12.63 -1.20 -5.70
C ASP A 33 -12.46 0.14 -4.95
N LEU A 34 -11.24 0.63 -4.80
CA LEU A 34 -10.89 1.85 -4.07
C LEU A 34 -11.41 3.03 -4.87
N ASN A 35 -12.35 3.73 -4.27
CA ASN A 35 -12.80 5.00 -4.80
C ASN A 35 -11.69 6.06 -4.57
N SER A 36 -11.82 7.20 -5.24
CA SER A 36 -10.86 8.30 -5.10
C SER A 36 -10.75 8.84 -3.67
N GLU A 37 -11.75 8.63 -2.82
CA GLU A 37 -11.78 9.12 -1.44
C GLU A 37 -10.89 8.28 -0.52
N GLU A 38 -10.94 6.95 -0.63
CA GLU A 38 -10.06 6.05 0.14
C GLU A 38 -8.59 6.19 -0.26
N LEU A 39 -8.32 6.53 -1.52
CA LEU A 39 -6.97 6.87 -1.96
C LEU A 39 -6.51 8.23 -1.43
N GLN A 40 -7.42 9.21 -1.32
CA GLN A 40 -7.12 10.50 -0.73
C GLN A 40 -6.90 10.42 0.78
N SER A 41 -7.56 9.51 1.50
CA SER A 41 -7.32 9.32 2.95
C SER A 41 -5.89 8.86 3.26
N LEU A 42 -5.20 8.28 2.26
CA LEU A 42 -3.79 7.92 2.33
C LEU A 42 -2.82 9.07 2.03
N SER A 43 -3.32 10.26 1.68
CA SER A 43 -2.50 11.44 1.38
C SER A 43 -1.60 11.80 2.57
N GLY A 44 -0.32 12.02 2.30
CA GLY A 44 0.71 12.28 3.30
C GLY A 44 1.21 11.05 4.07
N SER A 45 0.61 9.88 3.88
CA SER A 45 1.09 8.62 4.47
C SER A 45 2.24 8.00 3.67
N VAL A 46 2.94 7.05 4.30
CA VAL A 46 3.88 6.16 3.62
C VAL A 46 3.18 4.87 3.21
N LEU A 47 3.21 4.57 1.91
CA LEU A 47 2.74 3.31 1.35
C LEU A 47 3.93 2.37 1.16
N TRP A 48 3.97 1.33 1.98
CA TRP A 48 5.05 0.36 2.01
C TRP A 48 4.73 -0.89 1.18
N ILE A 49 5.44 -1.07 0.07
CA ILE A 49 5.13 -2.05 -0.97
C ILE A 49 6.20 -3.15 -1.01
N PRO A 50 5.99 -4.31 -0.37
CA PRO A 50 6.93 -5.44 -0.44
C PRO A 50 6.89 -6.14 -1.81
N ALA A 51 7.48 -5.48 -2.80
CA ALA A 51 7.53 -5.84 -4.21
C ALA A 51 8.22 -7.19 -4.52
N PHE A 52 9.24 -7.52 -3.76
CA PHE A 52 10.21 -8.56 -4.12
C PHE A 52 9.99 -9.89 -3.40
N MET A 53 8.86 -10.06 -2.70
CA MET A 53 8.61 -11.23 -1.85
C MET A 53 8.02 -12.43 -2.60
N ALA A 54 7.52 -12.26 -3.83
CA ALA A 54 6.85 -13.30 -4.60
C ALA A 54 7.28 -13.29 -6.07
N LYS A 55 7.34 -14.48 -6.69
CA LYS A 55 7.62 -14.64 -8.13
C LYS A 55 6.53 -13.91 -8.94
N GLY A 56 6.93 -13.07 -9.89
CA GLY A 56 6.00 -12.21 -10.64
C GLY A 56 5.54 -10.94 -9.91
N GLY A 57 6.19 -10.57 -8.80
CA GLY A 57 5.90 -9.34 -8.06
C GLY A 57 6.21 -8.06 -8.85
N GLU A 58 7.14 -8.12 -9.80
CA GLU A 58 7.60 -6.98 -10.61
C GLU A 58 6.49 -6.33 -11.43
N GLU A 59 5.73 -7.12 -12.21
CA GLU A 59 4.61 -6.61 -13.02
C GLU A 59 3.51 -5.97 -12.15
N ARG A 60 3.21 -6.59 -10.99
CA ARG A 60 2.20 -6.09 -10.06
C ARG A 60 2.63 -4.76 -9.42
N VAL A 61 3.93 -4.59 -9.19
CA VAL A 61 4.52 -3.37 -8.64
C VAL A 61 4.52 -2.26 -9.68
N GLU A 62 4.90 -2.58 -10.92
CA GLU A 62 4.83 -1.61 -12.02
C GLU A 62 3.39 -1.11 -12.20
N TRP A 63 2.42 -2.02 -12.20
CA TRP A 63 1.01 -1.66 -12.31
C TRP A 63 0.53 -0.80 -11.13
N ALA A 64 0.92 -1.14 -9.90
CA ALA A 64 0.61 -0.35 -8.71
C ALA A 64 1.16 1.08 -8.78
N ILE A 65 2.42 1.22 -9.21
CA ILE A 65 3.06 2.53 -9.39
C ILE A 65 2.32 3.34 -10.44
N ARG A 66 1.97 2.73 -11.58
CA ARG A 66 1.20 3.41 -12.64
C ARG A 66 -0.12 3.96 -12.12
N LEU A 67 -0.84 3.19 -11.29
CA LEU A 67 -2.10 3.65 -10.72
C LEU A 67 -1.94 4.80 -9.73
N ILE A 68 -0.93 4.73 -8.85
CA ILE A 68 -0.61 5.82 -7.91
C ILE A 68 -0.31 7.12 -8.68
N LEU A 69 0.45 7.02 -9.76
CA LEU A 69 0.78 8.15 -10.63
C LEU A 69 -0.46 8.69 -11.37
N LEU A 70 -1.32 7.81 -11.90
CA LEU A 70 -2.55 8.20 -12.62
C LEU A 70 -3.55 8.93 -11.72
N HIS A 71 -3.73 8.47 -10.48
CA HIS A 71 -4.70 9.04 -9.55
C HIS A 71 -4.14 10.25 -8.76
N THR A 72 -2.91 10.69 -9.06
CA THR A 72 -2.24 11.84 -8.44
C THR A 72 -2.28 11.79 -6.90
N VAL A 73 -2.20 10.58 -6.35
CA VAL A 73 -2.28 10.41 -4.90
C VAL A 73 -0.97 10.89 -4.30
N ASN A 74 -1.04 11.88 -3.41
CA ASN A 74 0.14 12.40 -2.70
C ASN A 74 0.57 11.44 -1.59
N VAL A 75 1.03 10.25 -1.97
CA VAL A 75 1.52 9.22 -1.07
C VAL A 75 3.01 9.01 -1.29
N ARG A 76 3.76 8.85 -0.21
CA ARG A 76 5.19 8.51 -0.31
C ARG A 76 5.32 7.00 -0.41
N THR A 77 5.90 6.51 -1.49
CA THR A 77 6.10 5.07 -1.67
C THR A 77 7.44 4.61 -1.09
N ALA A 78 7.46 3.44 -0.46
CA ALA A 78 8.67 2.80 0.04
C ALA A 78 8.69 1.33 -0.40
N PHE A 79 9.80 0.90 -1.00
CA PHE A 79 10.01 -0.46 -1.51
C PHE A 79 11.12 -1.14 -0.70
N PRO A 80 10.79 -2.00 0.28
CA PRO A 80 11.81 -2.68 1.07
C PRO A 80 12.57 -3.68 0.20
N SER A 81 13.89 -3.73 0.38
CA SER A 81 14.71 -4.77 -0.23
C SER A 81 14.56 -6.11 0.51
N LEU A 82 14.91 -7.21 -0.17
CA LEU A 82 14.97 -8.55 0.42
C LEU A 82 15.88 -8.62 1.65
N ARG A 83 16.94 -7.78 1.70
CA ARG A 83 17.88 -7.73 2.82
C ARG A 83 17.24 -7.24 4.12
N LEU A 84 16.30 -6.30 4.01
CA LEU A 84 15.59 -5.74 5.17
C LEU A 84 14.71 -6.79 5.87
N LEU A 85 14.18 -7.74 5.09
CA LEU A 85 13.32 -8.82 5.57
C LEU A 85 14.09 -9.97 6.21
N HIS A 86 15.33 -10.22 5.79
CA HIS A 86 16.21 -11.20 6.46
C HIS A 86 16.65 -10.70 7.83
N ALA A 87 16.78 -9.38 8.02
CA ALA A 87 17.17 -8.79 9.30
C ALA A 87 16.10 -8.91 10.40
N VAL A 88 14.82 -9.08 10.05
CA VAL A 88 13.70 -9.23 11.01
C VAL A 88 13.34 -10.69 11.30
N ARG A 89 14.06 -11.66 10.74
CA ARG A 89 13.75 -13.09 10.96
C ARG A 89 14.37 -13.73 12.19
N GLY A 90 15.36 -13.10 12.84
CA GLY A 90 16.02 -13.66 14.02
C GLY A 90 16.93 -14.84 13.69
#